data_AF-A0A519DA19-F1
#
_entry.id   AF-A0A519DA19-F1
#
_cell.length_a   1.000
_cell.length_b   1.000
_cell.length_c   1.000
_cell.angle_alpha   90.00
_cell.angle_beta   90.00
_cell.angle_gamma   90.00
#
_symmetry.space_group_name_H-M   'P 1'
#
loop_
_entity.id
_entity.type
_entity.pdbx_description
1 polymer ?
#
loop_
_entity_poly.entity_id
_entity_poly.type
_entity_poly.pdbx_seq_one_letter_code
_entity_poly.pdbx_strand_id
1 'polypeptide(L)'
;MHSMQYPGFPMSRLGELRVDYPSLGVVREHLSHGHARMLVVSLPDSRGRTTGGEYRVVIDANDLDRVPISYILNIEDVRQFRCIVRGGHKAHAYDHSLATIPGTDKEAWWICHGDFSAVYSLLEDDPVARMGGFLNHIISLLNW
;
A
#
# COMPACT_ATOMS: atom_id res chain seq x y z
N MET A 1 -13.00 0.29 -26.33
CA MET A 1 -11.73 0.29 -25.60
C MET A 1 -11.85 -0.73 -24.49
N HIS A 2 -11.18 -1.88 -24.60
CA HIS A 2 -11.13 -2.86 -23.52
C HIS A 2 -10.08 -2.35 -22.52
N SER A 3 -10.51 -1.88 -21.36
CA SER A 3 -9.60 -1.71 -20.22
C SER A 3 -9.07 -3.10 -19.87
N MET A 4 -7.76 -3.28 -19.94
CA MET A 4 -7.11 -4.44 -19.32
C MET A 4 -7.24 -4.23 -17.81
N GLN A 5 -8.29 -4.79 -17.20
CA GLN A 5 -8.34 -4.93 -15.74
C GLN A 5 -7.13 -5.76 -15.33
N TYR A 6 -6.09 -5.13 -14.80
CA TYR A 6 -4.97 -5.84 -14.22
C TYR A 6 -5.44 -6.48 -12.90
N PRO A 7 -5.44 -7.82 -12.78
CA PRO A 7 -6.02 -8.50 -11.62
C PRO A 7 -5.09 -8.49 -10.38
N GLY A 8 -4.33 -7.42 -10.17
CA GLY A 8 -3.24 -7.34 -9.21
C GLY A 8 -1.92 -6.86 -9.84
N PHE A 9 -0.85 -6.82 -9.05
CA PHE A 9 0.50 -6.56 -9.52
C PHE A 9 1.12 -7.82 -10.17
N PRO A 10 1.73 -7.75 -11.37
CA PRO A 10 2.27 -8.94 -12.05
C PRO A 10 3.50 -9.51 -11.33
N MET A 11 3.43 -10.78 -10.91
CA MET A 11 4.51 -11.42 -10.14
C MET A 11 5.83 -11.50 -10.90
N SER A 12 5.78 -11.62 -12.24
CA SER A 12 6.98 -11.67 -13.09
C SER A 12 7.81 -10.38 -13.03
N ARG A 13 7.18 -9.24 -12.69
CA ARG A 13 7.82 -7.92 -12.60
C ARG A 13 8.20 -7.54 -11.17
N LEU A 14 7.93 -8.39 -10.17
CA LEU A 14 8.22 -8.08 -8.75
C LEU A 14 9.71 -7.84 -8.49
N GLY A 15 10.58 -8.51 -9.26
CA GLY A 15 12.03 -8.34 -9.17
C GLY A 15 12.50 -6.91 -9.46
N GLU A 16 11.80 -6.17 -10.32
CA GLU A 16 12.17 -4.80 -10.68
C GLU A 16 11.96 -3.83 -9.52
N LEU A 17 10.84 -3.94 -8.80
CA LEU A 17 10.60 -3.14 -7.60
C LEU A 17 11.53 -3.50 -6.45
N ARG A 18 11.96 -4.76 -6.36
CA ARG A 18 12.85 -5.21 -5.27
C ARG A 18 14.24 -4.59 -5.30
N VAL A 19 14.64 -4.00 -6.43
CA VAL A 19 15.89 -3.24 -6.52
C VAL A 19 15.87 -2.07 -5.54
N ASP A 20 14.75 -1.34 -5.48
CA ASP A 20 14.57 -0.17 -4.61
C ASP A 20 13.86 -0.51 -3.29
N TYR A 21 13.05 -1.57 -3.30
CA TYR A 21 12.24 -2.02 -2.15
C TYR A 21 12.51 -3.50 -1.83
N PRO A 22 13.68 -3.85 -1.25
CA PRO A 22 14.10 -5.26 -1.10
C PRO A 22 13.17 -6.13 -0.24
N SER A 23 12.45 -5.52 0.71
CA SER A 23 11.48 -6.20 1.58
C SER A 23 10.15 -6.51 0.89
N LEU A 24 9.93 -6.03 -0.34
CA LEU A 24 8.67 -6.21 -1.06
C LEU A 24 8.41 -7.70 -1.35
N GLY A 25 7.25 -8.16 -0.87
CA GLY A 25 6.76 -9.51 -1.01
C GLY A 25 5.30 -9.56 -1.41
N VAL A 26 4.79 -10.77 -1.55
CA VAL A 26 3.39 -11.05 -1.88
C VAL A 26 2.73 -11.74 -0.69
N VAL A 27 1.46 -11.44 -0.45
CA VAL A 27 0.65 -12.24 0.48
C VAL A 27 0.14 -13.47 -0.28
N ARG A 28 0.65 -14.66 0.06
CA ARG A 28 0.50 -15.89 -0.75
C ARG A 28 -0.96 -16.27 -1.05
N GLU A 29 -1.88 -16.01 -0.11
CA GLU A 29 -3.30 -16.35 -0.25
C GLU A 29 -4.06 -15.40 -1.20
N HIS A 30 -3.43 -14.28 -1.60
CA HIS A 30 -4.02 -13.26 -2.48
C HIS A 30 -3.40 -13.27 -3.88
N LEU A 31 -2.98 -14.45 -4.36
CA LEU A 31 -2.49 -14.64 -5.72
C LEU A 31 -3.63 -15.09 -6.66
N SER A 32 -3.71 -14.48 -7.83
CA SER A 32 -4.68 -14.84 -8.86
C SER A 32 -4.04 -14.72 -10.25
N HIS A 33 -4.00 -15.82 -11.00
CA HIS A 33 -3.56 -15.82 -12.41
C HIS A 33 -2.18 -15.14 -12.63
N GLY A 34 -1.21 -15.40 -11.76
CA GLY A 34 0.14 -14.81 -11.84
C GLY A 34 0.24 -13.36 -11.36
N HIS A 35 -0.83 -12.81 -10.78
CA HIS A 35 -0.86 -11.46 -10.22
C HIS A 35 -1.09 -11.52 -8.70
N ALA A 36 -0.43 -10.61 -7.99
CA ALA A 36 -0.57 -10.44 -6.56
C ALA A 36 -1.58 -9.32 -6.27
N ARG A 37 -2.69 -9.66 -5.63
CA ARG A 37 -3.71 -8.68 -5.19
C ARG A 37 -3.31 -7.97 -3.90
N MET A 38 -2.49 -8.62 -3.08
CA MET A 38 -1.95 -8.04 -1.86
C MET A 38 -0.43 -8.16 -1.85
N LEU A 39 0.24 -7.04 -1.60
CA LEU A 39 1.68 -6.94 -1.41
C LEU A 39 1.99 -6.63 0.05
N VAL A 40 3.20 -6.97 0.49
CA VAL A 40 3.71 -6.63 1.82
C VAL A 40 5.09 -6.02 1.69
N VAL A 41 5.39 -4.99 2.48
CA VAL A 41 6.67 -4.28 2.43
C VAL A 41 7.01 -3.70 3.81
N SER A 42 8.29 -3.70 4.18
CA SER A 42 8.81 -2.91 5.30
C SER A 42 9.36 -1.59 4.76
N LEU A 43 8.82 -0.48 5.24
CA LEU A 43 9.22 0.88 4.86
C LEU A 43 10.00 1.53 6.01
N PRO A 44 11.10 2.23 5.74
CA PRO A 44 11.92 2.83 6.79
C PRO A 44 11.20 3.98 7.48
N ASP A 45 11.40 4.09 8.79
CA ASP A 45 11.03 5.25 9.59
C ASP A 45 12.28 6.10 9.87
N SER A 46 12.42 7.22 9.16
CA SER A 46 13.51 8.16 9.32
C SER A 46 13.22 9.26 10.36
N ARG A 47 12.10 9.17 11.09
CA ARG A 47 11.62 10.18 12.03
C ARG A 47 11.47 9.67 13.46
N GLY A 48 11.73 8.38 13.71
CA GLY A 48 11.63 7.77 15.06
C GLY A 48 10.19 7.69 15.58
N ARG A 49 9.23 7.55 14.66
CA ARG A 49 7.78 7.43 14.91
C ARG A 49 7.36 6.00 15.22
N THR A 50 8.25 5.04 15.08
CA THR A 50 8.06 3.62 15.40
C THR A 50 9.09 3.19 16.44
N THR A 51 8.76 2.18 17.24
CA THR A 51 9.71 1.54 18.16
C THR A 51 10.78 0.73 17.43
N GLY A 52 10.44 0.13 16.29
CA GLY A 52 11.28 -0.78 15.51
C GLY A 52 12.05 -0.15 14.35
N GLY A 53 11.88 1.15 14.08
CA GLY A 53 12.53 1.85 12.96
C GLY A 53 11.95 1.53 11.58
N GLU A 54 10.80 0.86 11.52
CA GLU A 54 10.10 0.54 10.28
C GLU A 54 8.58 0.50 10.43
N TYR A 55 7.91 0.81 9.33
CA TYR A 55 6.49 0.54 9.12
C TYR A 55 6.35 -0.75 8.32
N ARG A 56 5.68 -1.75 8.88
CA ARG A 56 5.28 -2.95 8.14
C ARG A 56 3.94 -2.68 7.49
N VAL A 57 3.88 -2.74 6.18
CA VAL A 57 2.72 -2.30 5.40
C VAL A 57 2.22 -3.43 4.52
N VAL A 58 0.90 -3.59 4.46
CA VAL A 58 0.23 -4.40 3.44
C VAL A 58 -0.49 -3.48 2.46
N ILE A 59 -0.45 -3.80 1.18
CA ILE A 59 -0.98 -2.97 0.09
C ILE A 59 -1.99 -3.81 -0.69
N ASP A 60 -3.23 -3.34 -0.75
CA ASP A 60 -4.25 -3.83 -1.68
C ASP A 60 -4.00 -3.21 -3.06
N ALA A 61 -3.51 -4.06 -3.95
CA ALA A 61 -3.11 -3.75 -5.32
C ALA A 61 -4.06 -4.39 -6.34
N ASN A 62 -5.28 -4.76 -5.94
CA ASN A 62 -6.21 -5.51 -6.79
C ASN A 62 -6.64 -4.77 -8.08
N ASP A 63 -6.51 -3.44 -8.11
CA ASP A 63 -6.75 -2.58 -9.28
C ASP A 63 -5.70 -1.46 -9.32
N LEU A 64 -4.72 -1.57 -10.23
CA LEU A 64 -3.66 -0.57 -10.38
C LEU A 64 -4.07 0.65 -11.22
N ASP A 65 -5.25 0.65 -11.83
CA ASP A 65 -5.80 1.85 -12.47
C ASP A 65 -6.27 2.87 -11.42
N ARG A 66 -6.42 2.42 -10.17
CA ARG A 66 -6.75 3.23 -8.99
C ARG A 66 -5.57 3.29 -8.03
N VAL A 67 -5.55 4.33 -7.19
CA VAL A 67 -4.57 4.44 -6.11
C VAL A 67 -4.72 3.21 -5.19
N PRO A 68 -3.65 2.43 -4.96
CA PRO A 68 -3.68 1.31 -4.04
C PRO A 68 -4.02 1.74 -2.61
N ILE A 69 -4.63 0.84 -1.83
CA ILE A 69 -4.92 1.10 -0.42
C ILE A 69 -3.84 0.41 0.41
N SER A 70 -3.29 1.10 1.41
CA SER A 70 -2.24 0.54 2.27
C SER A 70 -2.62 0.59 3.73
N TYR A 71 -2.23 -0.45 4.47
CA TYR A 71 -2.54 -0.63 5.89
C TYR A 71 -1.27 -0.94 6.70
N ILE A 72 -1.18 -0.38 7.91
CA ILE A 72 -0.10 -0.65 8.87
C ILE A 72 -0.38 -1.98 9.58
N LEU A 73 0.59 -2.90 9.49
CA LEU A 73 0.56 -4.20 10.15
C LEU A 73 1.10 -4.15 11.59
N ASN A 74 2.03 -3.26 11.90
CA ASN A 74 2.63 -3.11 13.23
C ASN A 74 2.18 -1.82 13.91
N ILE A 75 0.87 -1.59 13.98
CA ILE A 75 0.31 -0.35 14.54
C ILE A 75 0.68 -0.15 16.01
N GLU A 76 0.86 -1.24 16.74
CA GLU A 76 1.33 -1.28 18.12
C GLU A 76 2.73 -0.67 18.32
N ASP A 77 3.55 -0.63 17.26
CA ASP A 77 4.88 -0.02 17.28
C ASP A 77 4.84 1.49 16.97
N VAL A 78 3.73 1.99 16.42
CA VAL A 78 3.57 3.37 15.97
C VAL A 78 3.28 4.28 17.16
N ARG A 79 4.14 5.27 17.36
CA ARG A 79 4.04 6.29 18.42
C ARG A 79 3.29 7.54 17.98
N GLN A 80 3.20 7.79 16.67
CA GLN A 80 2.53 8.96 16.11
C GLN A 80 1.73 8.59 14.86
N PHE A 81 0.43 8.86 14.90
CA PHE A 81 -0.54 8.43 13.88
C PHE A 81 -0.76 9.48 12.77
N ARG A 82 0.26 10.28 12.43
CA ARG A 82 0.12 11.29 11.38
C ARG A 82 -0.15 10.58 10.06
N CYS A 83 -1.24 10.94 9.38
CA CYS A 83 -1.70 10.29 8.15
C CYS A 83 -2.04 8.79 8.30
N ILE A 84 -2.17 8.27 9.52
CA ILE A 84 -2.60 6.89 9.78
C ILE A 84 -3.97 6.95 10.45
N VAL A 85 -4.95 6.28 9.86
CA VAL A 85 -6.36 6.38 10.29
C VAL A 85 -6.90 4.98 10.51
N ARG A 86 -7.50 4.73 11.67
CA ARG A 86 -8.21 3.46 11.93
C ARG A 86 -9.42 3.35 11.02
N GLY A 87 -9.61 2.19 10.37
CA GLY A 87 -10.78 1.83 9.57
C GLY A 87 -10.47 1.42 8.12
N GLY A 88 -11.52 1.10 7.37
CA GLY A 88 -11.44 0.41 6.07
C GLY A 88 -11.77 1.35 4.93
N HIS A 89 -10.86 2.30 4.68
CA HIS A 89 -10.86 3.22 3.54
C HIS A 89 -12.22 3.41 2.80
N LYS A 90 -12.97 4.46 3.15
CA LYS A 90 -14.13 4.95 2.38
C LYS A 90 -13.81 6.25 1.65
N ALA A 91 -12.74 6.26 0.85
CA ALA A 91 -12.32 7.43 0.08
C ALA A 91 -12.36 8.73 0.94
N HIS A 92 -12.79 9.86 0.40
CA HIS A 92 -12.74 11.21 0.99
C HIS A 92 -13.42 11.39 2.37
N ALA A 93 -14.17 10.41 2.86
CA ALA A 93 -14.73 10.44 4.20
C ALA A 93 -13.88 9.52 5.08
N TYR A 94 -12.95 10.09 5.84
CA TYR A 94 -12.13 9.39 6.84
C TYR A 94 -12.92 8.26 7.50
N ASP A 95 -12.67 7.02 7.07
CA ASP A 95 -13.45 5.89 7.56
C ASP A 95 -12.87 5.47 8.89
N HIS A 96 -13.60 5.77 9.97
CA HIS A 96 -13.29 5.37 11.35
C HIS A 96 -14.01 4.07 11.76
N SER A 97 -14.47 3.28 10.79
CA SER A 97 -15.16 2.01 11.05
C SER A 97 -14.24 0.97 11.70
N LEU A 98 -14.85 -0.06 12.29
CA LEU A 98 -14.15 -1.25 12.80
C LEU A 98 -13.79 -2.24 11.68
N ALA A 99 -13.46 -1.75 10.50
CA ALA A 99 -13.06 -2.62 9.40
C ALA A 99 -11.75 -3.34 9.70
N THR A 100 -11.58 -4.49 9.07
CA THR A 100 -10.36 -5.28 9.11
C THR A 100 -9.61 -5.19 7.79
N ILE A 101 -8.33 -5.53 7.81
CA ILE A 101 -7.54 -5.69 6.59
C ILE A 101 -8.19 -6.81 5.76
N PRO A 102 -8.40 -6.62 4.44
CA PRO A 102 -9.07 -7.60 3.59
C PRO A 102 -8.49 -9.01 3.76
N GLY A 103 -9.37 -9.98 4.01
CA GLY A 103 -8.98 -11.38 4.21
C GLY A 103 -8.45 -11.72 5.60
N THR A 104 -8.56 -10.82 6.59
CA THR A 104 -8.07 -11.04 7.95
C THR A 104 -9.04 -10.52 9.02
N ASP A 105 -8.82 -10.94 10.27
CA ASP A 105 -9.49 -10.37 11.45
C ASP A 105 -8.70 -9.21 12.09
N LYS A 106 -7.58 -8.79 11.50
CA LYS A 106 -6.75 -7.71 12.04
C LYS A 106 -7.38 -6.36 11.72
N GLU A 107 -7.53 -5.51 12.73
CA GLU A 107 -8.04 -4.14 12.54
C GLU A 107 -7.27 -3.38 11.47
N ALA A 108 -8.00 -2.68 10.60
CA ALA A 108 -7.41 -1.85 9.56
C ALA A 108 -6.95 -0.51 10.13
N TRP A 109 -5.71 -0.14 9.79
CA TRP A 109 -5.13 1.17 10.04
C TRP A 109 -4.51 1.66 8.74
N TRP A 110 -5.26 2.42 7.96
CA TRP A 110 -4.86 2.78 6.60
C TRP A 110 -4.00 4.05 6.57
N ILE A 111 -3.10 4.12 5.59
CA ILE A 111 -2.28 5.31 5.34
C ILE A 111 -3.08 6.25 4.44
N CYS A 112 -3.46 7.40 4.98
CA CYS A 112 -4.14 8.47 4.24
C CYS A 112 -3.19 9.08 3.22
N HIS A 113 -3.47 8.84 1.94
CA HIS A 113 -2.66 9.32 0.83
C HIS A 113 -3.00 10.75 0.38
N GLY A 114 -3.99 11.40 0.99
CA GLY A 114 -4.49 12.72 0.56
C GLY A 114 -5.08 12.69 -0.85
N ASP A 115 -5.03 13.83 -1.56
CA ASP A 115 -5.49 13.95 -2.96
C ASP A 115 -4.42 13.46 -3.96
N PHE A 116 -3.91 12.24 -3.75
CA PHE A 116 -2.90 11.64 -4.62
C PHE A 116 -3.48 11.12 -5.94
N SER A 117 -4.81 10.97 -6.03
CA SER A 117 -5.49 10.42 -7.20
C SER A 117 -5.17 11.17 -8.49
N ALA A 118 -5.06 12.49 -8.45
CA ALA A 118 -4.74 13.31 -9.61
C ALA A 118 -3.29 13.14 -10.09
N VAL A 119 -2.35 12.87 -9.18
CA VAL A 119 -0.95 12.58 -9.53
C VAL A 119 -0.81 11.16 -10.02
N TYR A 120 -1.46 10.21 -9.36
CA TYR A 120 -1.42 8.79 -9.70
C TYR A 120 -1.98 8.52 -11.11
N SER A 121 -3.03 9.23 -11.52
CA SER A 121 -3.61 9.08 -12.87
C SER A 121 -2.69 9.59 -14.00
N LEU A 122 -1.66 10.37 -13.67
CA LEU A 122 -0.65 10.85 -14.62
C LEU A 122 0.58 9.93 -14.70
N LEU A 123 0.69 8.93 -13.83
CA LEU A 123 1.74 7.93 -13.92
C LEU A 123 1.54 7.06 -15.16
N GLU A 124 2.64 6.57 -15.73
CA GLU A 124 2.62 5.66 -16.88
C GLU A 124 1.78 4.42 -16.57
N ASP A 125 1.23 3.77 -17.61
CA ASP A 125 0.45 2.53 -17.46
C ASP A 125 1.30 1.30 -17.11
N ASP A 126 2.62 1.47 -16.97
CA ASP A 126 3.50 0.41 -16.51
C ASP A 126 3.29 0.13 -15.00
N PRO A 127 3.00 -1.13 -14.61
CA PRO A 127 2.68 -1.46 -13.22
C PRO A 127 3.85 -1.23 -12.26
N VAL A 128 5.10 -1.33 -12.73
CA VAL A 128 6.29 -1.05 -11.91
C VAL A 128 6.38 0.44 -11.63
N ALA A 129 6.21 1.29 -12.65
CA ALA A 129 6.18 2.74 -12.47
C ALA A 129 5.06 3.19 -11.51
N ARG A 130 3.84 2.66 -11.66
CA ARG A 130 2.70 2.99 -10.79
C ARG A 130 2.93 2.60 -9.34
N MET A 131 3.29 1.35 -9.10
CA MET A 131 3.53 0.85 -7.74
C MET A 131 4.75 1.52 -7.11
N GLY A 132 5.82 1.78 -7.88
CA GLY A 132 6.99 2.51 -7.43
C GLY A 132 6.66 3.95 -7.02
N GLY A 133 5.86 4.65 -7.82
CA GLY A 133 5.37 6.00 -7.50
C GLY A 133 4.49 6.02 -6.24
N PHE A 134 3.60 5.03 -6.09
CA PHE A 134 2.79 4.87 -4.89
C PHE A 134 3.64 4.60 -3.64
N LEU A 135 4.61 3.67 -3.71
CA LEU A 135 5.52 3.36 -2.60
C LEU A 135 6.32 4.59 -2.16
N ASN A 136 6.88 5.33 -3.12
CA ASN A 136 7.61 6.57 -2.83
C ASN A 136 6.72 7.63 -2.15
N HIS A 137 5.46 7.75 -2.59
CA HIS A 137 4.50 8.66 -1.99
C HIS A 137 4.17 8.30 -0.53
N ILE A 138 3.85 7.04 -0.24
CA ILE A 138 3.53 6.63 1.14
C ILE A 138 4.75 6.71 2.07
N ILE A 139 5.97 6.42 1.58
CA ILE A 139 7.21 6.65 2.34
C ILE A 139 7.35 8.13 2.71
N SER A 140 7.08 9.02 1.75
CA SER A 140 7.17 10.47 1.95
C SER A 140 6.15 10.93 3.00
N LEU A 141 4.91 10.45 2.96
CA LEU A 141 3.88 10.78 3.94
C LEU A 141 4.22 10.31 5.35
N LEU A 142 4.67 9.06 5.47
CA LEU A 142 5.07 8.47 6.75
C LEU A 142 6.27 9.20 7.37
N ASN A 143 7.12 9.82 6.55
CA ASN A 143 8.34 10.50 6.99
C ASN A 143 8.31 12.03 6.88
N TRP A 144 7.17 12.63 6.50
CA TRP A 144 7.00 14.09 6.42
C TRP A 144 6.98 14.73 7.79
#